data_AF-A0A4V1UN16-F1
#
_entry.id   AF-A0A4V1UN16-F1
#
_cell.length_a   1.000
_cell.length_b   1.000
_cell.length_c   1.000
_cell.angle_alpha   90.00
_cell.angle_beta   90.00
_cell.angle_gamma   90.00
#
_symmetry.space_group_name_H-M   'P 1'
#
loop_
_entity.id
_entity.type
_entity.pdbx_description
1 polymer ?
#
loop_
_entity_poly.entity_id
_entity_poly.type
_entity_poly.pdbx_seq_one_letter_code
_entity_poly.pdbx_strand_id
1 'polypeptide(L)'
;TDVDIVRITADKPGQISCRISLSRPERFETQTEGNELQMWGQLDNGTDGKGMKYQARLKTQLKGGSQTAEKNALVIKDATELIIYVSAGTDFKNPGFKAKIEKDLSSALKKDFSVEKQQHIKNYQRLFNRVSINLGEGQNSSLTTDKRLNAFYNNPQSDKSLPALFYQFGRYLSISSTRVGLLPPNLQGLWANQINTPWNGDYHLDVNIQMNQWPVEVSNLSELNLPLAELVRGMVKNGERTAKAYYNADGWIAHVITNVWGFTEPGESASWGASNAGSGWLCNNLWDHYAFSGDKEYLKSIYPILKGSAQFYNSALIKDPKTGWLVTAPSVSPENSFYLPNGKTASISMGPT
;
A
#
# COMPACT_ATOMS: atom_id res chain seq x y z
N THR A 1 15.96 -1.82 -13.79
CA THR A 1 16.27 -2.59 -12.56
C THR A 1 15.28 -2.19 -11.48
N ASP A 2 15.31 -2.81 -10.30
CA ASP A 2 14.41 -2.48 -9.18
C ASP A 2 15.13 -1.56 -8.17
N VAL A 3 15.28 -0.28 -8.55
CA VAL A 3 16.00 0.74 -7.79
C VAL A 3 15.31 2.10 -7.95
N ASP A 4 15.43 2.96 -6.95
CA ASP A 4 15.11 4.38 -7.08
C ASP A 4 16.29 5.12 -7.69
N ILE A 5 16.02 6.04 -8.62
CA ILE A 5 17.05 6.82 -9.33
C ILE A 5 16.70 8.30 -9.29
N VAL A 6 17.63 9.11 -8.78
CA VAL A 6 17.53 10.58 -8.79
C VAL A 6 18.63 11.13 -9.68
N ARG A 7 18.29 11.96 -10.68
CA ARG A 7 19.26 12.64 -11.53
C ARG A 7 19.20 14.14 -11.27
N ILE A 8 20.35 14.72 -11.00
CA ILE A 8 20.56 16.15 -10.76
C ILE A 8 21.60 16.64 -11.77
N THR A 9 21.29 17.72 -12.47
CA THR A 9 22.16 18.32 -13.51
C THR A 9 22.30 19.81 -13.29
N ALA A 10 23.49 20.35 -13.54
CA ALA A 10 23.72 21.78 -13.62
C ALA A 10 23.81 22.25 -15.09
N ASP A 11 23.36 23.47 -15.34
CA ASP A 11 23.46 24.13 -16.65
C ASP A 11 24.88 24.62 -16.97
N LYS A 12 25.75 24.70 -15.95
CA LYS A 12 27.18 25.02 -16.08
C LYS A 12 28.04 23.93 -15.43
N PRO A 13 29.25 23.67 -15.95
CA PRO A 13 30.17 22.72 -15.33
C PRO A 13 30.52 23.08 -13.88
N GLY A 14 30.65 22.06 -13.03
CA GLY A 14 31.17 22.24 -11.67
C GLY A 14 30.23 22.90 -10.66
N GLN A 15 28.92 23.00 -10.92
CA GLN A 15 27.98 23.70 -10.02
C GLN A 15 27.22 22.78 -9.05
N ILE A 16 27.46 21.47 -9.04
CA ILE A 16 26.84 20.53 -8.10
C ILE A 16 27.85 20.20 -6.99
N SER A 17 27.60 20.77 -5.81
CA SER A 17 28.29 20.44 -4.56
C SER A 17 27.25 20.18 -3.48
N CYS A 18 27.23 18.97 -2.92
CA CYS A 18 26.22 18.57 -1.94
C CYS A 18 26.75 17.49 -0.96
N ARG A 19 26.00 17.30 0.12
CA ARG A 19 26.25 16.24 1.10
C ARG A 19 25.02 15.34 1.16
N ILE A 20 25.21 14.06 0.91
CA ILE A 20 24.15 13.05 0.84
C ILE A 20 24.25 12.17 2.09
N SER A 21 23.16 12.07 2.86
CA SER A 21 23.05 11.18 4.01
C SER A 21 21.72 10.43 4.02
N LEU A 22 21.68 9.30 4.71
CA LEU A 22 20.48 8.51 4.99
C LEU A 22 20.19 8.59 6.49
N SER A 23 18.93 8.83 6.84
CA SER A 23 18.49 8.94 8.23
C SER A 23 17.08 8.39 8.41
N ARG A 24 16.77 8.02 9.66
CA ARG A 24 15.45 7.63 10.14
C ARG A 24 15.25 8.23 11.54
N PRO A 25 14.03 8.43 12.05
CA PRO A 25 13.84 8.92 13.42
C PRO A 25 14.40 8.00 14.52
N GLU A 26 14.49 6.69 14.27
CA GLU A 26 14.91 5.71 15.27
C GLU A 26 15.47 4.42 14.61
N ARG A 27 16.07 3.56 15.44
CA ARG A 27 16.47 2.16 15.12
C ARG A 27 17.24 1.99 13.81
N PHE A 28 18.18 2.90 13.54
CA PHE A 28 19.02 2.86 12.36
C PHE A 28 20.48 3.09 12.72
N GLU A 29 21.35 2.47 11.94
CA GLU A 29 22.76 2.82 11.81
C GLU A 29 23.02 3.21 10.36
N THR A 30 23.97 4.12 10.15
CA THR A 30 24.41 4.56 8.83
C THR A 30 25.93 4.52 8.79
N GLN A 31 26.49 4.02 7.71
CA GLN A 31 27.94 3.97 7.49
C GLN A 31 28.26 4.02 6.00
N THR A 32 29.43 4.55 5.66
CA THR A 32 30.02 4.39 4.33
C THR A 32 30.98 3.20 4.24
N GLU A 33 30.91 2.48 3.13
CA GLU A 33 31.85 1.42 2.78
C GLU A 33 32.38 1.69 1.37
N GLY A 34 33.64 2.15 1.28
CA GLY A 34 34.20 2.66 0.04
C GLY A 34 33.40 3.87 -0.48
N ASN A 35 32.82 3.74 -1.68
CA ASN A 35 32.02 4.78 -2.35
C ASN A 35 30.51 4.58 -2.21
N GLU A 36 30.09 3.82 -1.22
CA GLU A 36 28.70 3.48 -0.96
C GLU A 36 28.26 3.95 0.42
N LEU A 37 27.04 4.46 0.51
CA LEU A 37 26.38 4.78 1.77
C LEU A 37 25.32 3.71 2.09
N GLN A 38 25.37 3.16 3.29
CA GLN A 38 24.44 2.14 3.76
C GLN A 38 23.69 2.63 4.99
N MET A 39 22.41 2.29 5.08
CA MET A 39 21.59 2.42 6.30
C MET A 39 20.93 1.08 6.59
N TRP A 40 20.98 0.61 7.83
CA TRP A 40 20.31 -0.63 8.24
C TRP A 40 19.75 -0.52 9.65
N GLY A 41 18.87 -1.44 10.00
CA GLY A 41 18.27 -1.47 11.32
C GLY A 41 17.41 -2.71 11.53
N GLN A 42 16.90 -2.81 12.75
CA GLN A 42 15.92 -3.81 13.15
C GLN A 42 14.77 -3.14 13.86
N LEU A 43 13.56 -3.36 13.34
CA LEU A 43 12.32 -2.77 13.87
C LEU A 43 11.91 -3.47 15.16
N ASP A 44 11.06 -2.78 15.92
CA ASP A 44 10.44 -3.38 17.10
C ASP A 44 9.39 -4.42 16.67
N ASN A 45 9.29 -5.52 17.43
CA ASN A 45 8.21 -6.50 17.31
C ASN A 45 7.21 -6.38 18.46
N GLY A 46 7.37 -5.39 19.36
CA GLY A 46 6.52 -5.19 20.53
C GLY A 46 6.82 -6.13 21.69
N THR A 47 7.88 -6.95 21.61
CA THR A 47 8.27 -7.87 22.68
C THR A 47 9.74 -7.70 23.08
N ASP A 48 10.68 -8.28 22.32
CA ASP A 48 12.11 -8.27 22.62
C ASP A 48 12.93 -7.35 21.70
N GLY A 49 12.26 -6.55 20.87
CA GLY A 49 12.88 -5.61 19.94
C GLY A 49 13.54 -6.27 18.72
N LYS A 50 13.37 -7.58 18.52
CA LYS A 50 13.94 -8.32 17.39
C LYS A 50 12.92 -8.53 16.27
N GLY A 51 12.34 -7.44 15.79
CA GLY A 51 11.43 -7.45 14.65
C GLY A 51 12.12 -7.52 13.30
N MET A 52 11.42 -7.02 12.29
CA MET A 52 11.85 -7.04 10.89
C MET A 52 13.17 -6.28 10.69
N LYS A 53 14.12 -6.88 9.97
CA LYS A 53 15.37 -6.22 9.58
C LYS A 53 15.19 -5.52 8.24
N TYR A 54 15.88 -4.41 8.05
CA TYR A 54 15.89 -3.68 6.80
C TYR A 54 17.29 -3.16 6.45
N GLN A 55 17.49 -2.86 5.17
CA GLN A 55 18.67 -2.20 4.66
C GLN A 55 18.29 -1.32 3.47
N ALA A 56 18.95 -0.17 3.37
CA ALA A 56 19.00 0.68 2.19
C ALA A 56 20.47 0.93 1.82
N ARG A 57 20.79 0.87 0.52
CA ARG A 57 22.15 1.08 0.00
C ARG A 57 22.08 2.12 -1.11
N LEU A 58 23.03 3.04 -1.10
CA LEU A 58 23.07 4.20 -1.98
C LEU A 58 24.45 4.31 -2.63
N LYS A 59 24.46 4.42 -3.96
CA LYS A 59 25.65 4.75 -4.77
C LYS A 59 25.38 5.93 -5.67
N THR A 60 26.44 6.58 -6.11
CA THR A 60 26.37 7.68 -7.07
C THR A 60 27.16 7.39 -8.34
N GLN A 61 26.80 8.07 -9.42
CA GLN A 61 27.62 8.26 -10.61
C GLN A 61 27.73 9.76 -10.89
N LEU A 62 28.94 10.22 -11.19
CA LEU A 62 29.23 11.62 -11.43
C LEU A 62 29.72 11.85 -12.85
N LYS A 63 29.36 13.03 -13.41
CA LYS A 63 30.08 13.62 -14.53
C LYS A 63 30.79 14.88 -14.06
N GLY A 64 32.11 14.87 -14.12
CA GLY A 64 32.94 15.93 -13.53
C GLY A 64 32.92 15.90 -11.99
N GLY A 65 33.81 16.70 -11.39
CA GLY A 65 33.91 16.80 -9.93
C GLY A 65 34.51 15.57 -9.26
N SER A 66 34.23 15.44 -7.96
CA SER A 66 34.72 14.35 -7.13
C SER A 66 33.71 13.93 -6.07
N GLN A 67 33.86 12.69 -5.59
CA GLN A 67 33.16 12.17 -4.42
C GLN A 67 34.18 11.81 -3.34
N THR A 68 33.87 12.19 -2.10
CA THR A 68 34.58 11.72 -0.91
C THR A 68 33.59 11.08 0.06
N ALA A 69 33.96 9.93 0.64
CA ALA A 69 33.19 9.31 1.71
C ALA A 69 33.60 9.90 3.07
N GLU A 70 32.62 10.41 3.82
CA GLU A 70 32.72 10.62 5.26
C GLU A 70 32.15 9.41 6.00
N LYS A 71 32.26 9.34 7.33
CA LYS A 71 31.77 8.21 8.13
C LYS A 71 30.31 7.80 7.80
N ASN A 72 29.41 8.79 7.68
CA ASN A 72 27.96 8.57 7.51
C ASN A 72 27.36 9.36 6.33
N ALA A 73 28.18 9.80 5.38
CA ALA A 73 27.71 10.63 4.26
C ALA A 73 28.64 10.53 3.04
N LEU A 74 28.09 10.80 1.86
CA LEU A 74 28.88 11.04 0.65
C LEU A 74 28.90 12.55 0.37
N VAL A 75 30.09 13.10 0.14
CA VAL A 75 30.30 14.51 -0.19
C VAL A 75 30.66 14.61 -1.65
N ILE A 76 29.83 15.31 -2.42
CA ILE A 76 30.03 15.59 -3.83
C ILE A 76 30.55 17.02 -3.97
N LYS A 77 31.62 17.21 -4.74
CA LYS A 77 32.19 18.53 -5.04
C LYS A 77 32.36 18.74 -6.53
N ASP A 78 31.92 19.90 -7.00
CA ASP A 78 32.16 20.45 -8.33
C ASP A 78 31.77 19.48 -9.45
N ALA A 79 30.67 18.74 -9.28
CA ALA A 79 30.11 17.88 -10.32
C ALA A 79 29.25 18.70 -11.30
N THR A 80 29.10 18.20 -12.52
CA THR A 80 28.17 18.73 -13.53
C THR A 80 26.87 17.92 -13.56
N GLU A 81 26.97 16.62 -13.32
CA GLU A 81 25.84 15.71 -13.17
C GLU A 81 26.09 14.78 -12.00
N LEU A 82 25.03 14.52 -11.24
CA LEU A 82 24.97 13.57 -10.14
C LEU A 82 23.77 12.66 -10.36
N ILE A 83 24.02 11.35 -10.44
CA ILE A 83 22.97 10.33 -10.46
C ILE A 83 23.09 9.53 -9.17
N ILE A 84 22.01 9.46 -8.41
CA ILE A 84 21.91 8.73 -7.14
C ILE A 84 21.06 7.50 -7.40
N TYR A 85 21.57 6.33 -7.03
CA TYR A 85 20.86 5.06 -7.08
C TYR A 85 20.63 4.56 -5.66
N VAL A 86 19.40 4.19 -5.34
CA VAL A 86 19.02 3.63 -4.04
C VAL A 86 18.33 2.29 -4.24
N SER A 87 18.75 1.29 -3.49
CA SER A 87 18.03 0.01 -3.38
C SER A 87 17.77 -0.27 -1.91
N ALA A 88 16.57 -0.76 -1.59
CA ALA A 88 16.15 -1.03 -0.23
C ALA A 88 15.31 -2.31 -0.16
N GLY A 89 15.25 -2.90 1.03
CA GLY A 89 14.48 -4.11 1.27
C GLY A 89 14.50 -4.54 2.73
N THR A 90 13.66 -5.53 3.04
CA THR A 90 13.51 -6.10 4.37
C THR A 90 13.61 -7.62 4.33
N ASP A 91 13.79 -8.25 5.50
CA ASP A 91 13.72 -9.70 5.61
C ASP A 91 12.29 -10.28 5.57
N PHE A 92 11.26 -9.44 5.35
CA PHE A 92 9.88 -9.88 5.20
C PHE A 92 9.73 -10.86 4.05
N LYS A 93 9.51 -12.14 4.39
CA LYS A 93 9.43 -13.28 3.45
C LYS A 93 10.64 -13.39 2.51
N ASN A 94 11.78 -12.78 2.87
CA ASN A 94 12.97 -12.73 2.04
C ASN A 94 14.26 -12.72 2.89
N PRO A 95 14.73 -13.88 3.38
CA PRO A 95 15.99 -13.93 4.13
C PRO A 95 17.20 -13.45 3.31
N GLY A 96 17.11 -13.50 1.97
CA GLY A 96 18.16 -13.07 1.03
C GLY A 96 18.13 -11.58 0.67
N PHE A 97 17.36 -10.75 1.37
CA PHE A 97 17.11 -9.35 0.97
C PHE A 97 18.38 -8.52 0.76
N LYS A 98 19.41 -8.67 1.61
CA LYS A 98 20.69 -7.94 1.46
C LYS A 98 21.39 -8.25 0.13
N ALA A 99 21.38 -9.52 -0.28
CA ALA A 99 21.97 -9.96 -1.54
C ALA A 99 21.14 -9.46 -2.74
N LYS A 100 19.81 -9.42 -2.62
CA LYS A 100 18.94 -8.79 -3.65
C LYS A 100 19.27 -7.31 -3.81
N ILE A 101 19.37 -6.55 -2.71
CA ILE A 101 19.69 -5.12 -2.72
C ILE A 101 21.03 -4.86 -3.42
N GLU A 102 22.09 -5.61 -3.06
CA GLU A 102 23.39 -5.51 -3.75
C GLU A 102 23.26 -5.77 -5.25
N LYS A 103 22.59 -6.87 -5.61
CA LYS A 103 22.44 -7.28 -7.01
C LYS A 103 21.69 -6.23 -7.82
N ASP A 104 20.61 -5.69 -7.29
CA ASP A 104 19.78 -4.69 -7.98
C ASP A 104 20.57 -3.39 -8.19
N LEU A 105 21.28 -2.93 -7.16
CA LEU A 105 22.12 -1.73 -7.22
C LEU A 105 23.29 -1.91 -8.19
N SER A 106 24.03 -3.00 -8.10
CA SER A 106 25.15 -3.33 -9.00
C SER A 106 24.71 -3.55 -10.44
N SER A 107 23.49 -4.05 -10.67
CA SER A 107 22.92 -4.18 -12.01
C SER A 107 22.50 -2.84 -12.60
N ALA A 108 21.99 -1.92 -11.77
CA ALA A 108 21.58 -0.59 -12.21
C ALA A 108 22.78 0.26 -12.64
N LEU A 109 23.87 0.22 -11.86
CA LEU A 109 25.09 0.99 -12.13
C LEU A 109 25.83 0.60 -13.43
N LYS A 110 25.56 -0.59 -13.97
CA LYS A 110 26.14 -1.07 -15.23
C LYS A 110 25.44 -0.53 -16.46
N LYS A 111 24.35 0.24 -16.29
CA LYS A 111 23.52 0.72 -17.38
C LYS A 111 23.50 2.24 -17.39
N ASP A 112 23.39 2.80 -18.59
CA ASP A 112 23.19 4.22 -18.74
C ASP A 112 21.82 4.64 -18.18
N PHE A 113 21.78 5.78 -17.49
CA PHE A 113 20.56 6.36 -16.97
C PHE A 113 19.47 6.53 -18.04
N SER A 114 19.86 6.91 -19.26
CA SER A 114 18.92 7.07 -20.38
C SER A 114 18.18 5.76 -20.69
N VAL A 115 18.86 4.63 -20.62
CA VAL A 115 18.30 3.28 -20.84
C VAL A 115 17.37 2.89 -19.69
N GLU A 116 17.79 3.09 -18.43
CA GLU A 116 16.93 2.81 -17.27
C GLU A 116 15.67 3.71 -17.27
N LYS A 117 15.80 5.00 -17.60
CA LYS A 117 14.66 5.92 -17.75
C LYS A 117 13.70 5.47 -18.85
N GLN A 118 14.20 5.11 -20.03
CA GLN A 118 13.36 4.64 -21.13
C GLN A 118 12.63 3.34 -20.76
N GLN A 119 13.32 2.41 -20.10
CA GLN A 119 12.71 1.16 -19.65
C GLN A 119 11.63 1.40 -18.58
N HIS A 120 11.88 2.31 -17.63
CA HIS A 120 10.89 2.74 -16.65
C HIS A 120 9.65 3.32 -17.33
N ILE A 121 9.82 4.30 -18.24
CA ILE A 121 8.72 4.94 -18.96
C ILE A 121 7.91 3.90 -19.73
N LYS A 122 8.58 3.00 -20.48
CA LYS A 122 7.92 1.92 -21.23
C LYS A 122 7.09 1.02 -20.32
N ASN A 123 7.64 0.63 -19.17
CA ASN A 123 6.95 -0.24 -18.21
C ASN A 123 5.75 0.45 -17.56
N TYR A 124 5.90 1.71 -17.14
CA TYR A 124 4.82 2.51 -16.57
C TYR A 124 3.71 2.75 -17.59
N GLN A 125 4.06 3.17 -18.81
CA GLN A 125 3.10 3.50 -19.87
C GLN A 125 2.33 2.28 -20.37
N ARG A 126 2.86 1.05 -20.27
CA ARG A 126 2.12 -0.19 -20.56
C ARG A 126 0.85 -0.32 -19.72
N LEU A 127 0.83 0.24 -18.51
CA LEU A 127 -0.34 0.28 -17.63
C LEU A 127 -1.10 1.59 -17.83
N PHE A 128 -0.40 2.72 -17.72
CA PHE A 128 -1.04 4.03 -17.69
C PHE A 128 -1.76 4.37 -19.00
N ASN A 129 -1.19 4.04 -20.17
CA ASN A 129 -1.78 4.41 -21.46
C ASN A 129 -2.98 3.55 -21.88
N ARG A 130 -3.41 2.57 -21.07
CA ARG A 130 -4.59 1.73 -21.35
C ARG A 130 -5.91 2.50 -21.31
N VAL A 131 -5.96 3.61 -20.58
CA VAL A 131 -7.15 4.46 -20.47
C VAL A 131 -6.77 5.92 -20.70
N SER A 132 -7.51 6.56 -21.61
CA SER A 132 -7.45 7.99 -21.85
C SER A 132 -8.83 8.60 -21.56
N ILE A 133 -8.83 9.79 -20.96
CA ILE A 133 -10.04 10.56 -20.68
C ILE A 133 -9.76 12.01 -21.05
N ASN A 134 -10.67 12.61 -21.79
CA ASN A 134 -10.62 14.03 -22.16
C ASN A 134 -12.00 14.63 -21.94
N LEU A 135 -12.09 15.59 -21.01
CA LEU A 135 -13.33 16.29 -20.66
C LEU A 135 -13.31 17.75 -21.15
N GLY A 136 -12.34 18.11 -21.99
CA GLY A 136 -12.05 19.46 -22.44
C GLY A 136 -11.08 20.20 -21.52
N GLU A 137 -10.67 21.39 -21.97
CA GLU A 137 -9.81 22.30 -21.23
C GLU A 137 -10.59 23.50 -20.67
N GLY A 138 -9.99 24.23 -19.74
CA GLY A 138 -10.53 25.47 -19.21
C GLY A 138 -9.44 26.54 -19.05
N GLN A 139 -9.85 27.77 -18.78
CA GLN A 139 -8.95 28.93 -18.64
C GLN A 139 -7.86 28.71 -17.56
N ASN A 140 -8.17 27.90 -16.55
CA ASN A 140 -7.27 27.63 -15.42
C ASN A 140 -6.35 26.41 -15.63
N SER A 141 -6.43 25.70 -16.76
CA SER A 141 -5.66 24.46 -16.96
C SER A 141 -4.14 24.67 -17.02
N SER A 142 -3.67 25.90 -17.22
CA SER A 142 -2.24 26.28 -17.19
C SER A 142 -1.70 26.66 -15.80
N LEU A 143 -2.59 26.82 -14.80
CA LEU A 143 -2.17 27.13 -13.43
C LEU A 143 -1.49 25.92 -12.78
N THR A 144 -0.70 26.19 -11.74
CA THR A 144 -0.18 25.14 -10.86
C THR A 144 -1.33 24.41 -10.16
N THR A 145 -1.17 23.10 -9.89
CA THR A 145 -2.27 22.24 -9.41
C THR A 145 -2.93 22.74 -8.12
N ASP A 146 -2.16 23.35 -7.21
CA ASP A 146 -2.66 23.98 -5.98
C ASP A 146 -3.63 25.15 -6.27
N LYS A 147 -3.27 26.01 -7.23
CA LYS A 147 -4.13 27.12 -7.67
C LYS A 147 -5.36 26.62 -8.42
N ARG A 148 -5.21 25.57 -9.24
CA ARG A 148 -6.34 24.91 -9.92
C ARG A 148 -7.38 24.41 -8.92
N LEU A 149 -6.95 23.73 -7.86
CA LEU A 149 -7.84 23.21 -6.82
C LEU A 149 -8.61 24.33 -6.11
N ASN A 150 -7.92 25.41 -5.70
CA ASN A 150 -8.54 26.57 -5.07
C ASN A 150 -9.55 27.28 -6.00
N ALA A 151 -9.23 27.40 -7.29
CA ALA A 151 -10.12 28.00 -8.26
C ALA A 151 -11.34 27.09 -8.57
N PHE A 152 -11.13 25.77 -8.65
CA PHE A 152 -12.17 24.79 -8.92
C PHE A 152 -13.25 24.77 -7.84
N TYR A 153 -12.88 24.93 -6.57
CA TYR A 153 -13.84 25.05 -5.46
C TYR A 153 -14.87 26.16 -5.68
N ASN A 154 -14.43 27.31 -6.21
CA ASN A 154 -15.28 28.48 -6.41
C ASN A 154 -16.01 28.46 -7.76
N ASN A 155 -15.38 27.90 -8.81
CA ASN A 155 -15.97 27.82 -10.15
C ASN A 155 -15.48 26.56 -10.90
N PRO A 156 -16.12 25.40 -10.70
CA PRO A 156 -15.73 24.14 -11.33
C PRO A 156 -15.70 24.19 -12.87
N GLN A 157 -16.54 25.02 -13.49
CA GLN A 157 -16.62 25.14 -14.96
C GLN A 157 -15.38 25.78 -15.59
N SER A 158 -14.57 26.48 -14.79
CA SER A 158 -13.33 27.12 -15.25
C SER A 158 -12.19 26.15 -15.55
N ASP A 159 -12.33 24.87 -15.18
CA ASP A 159 -11.29 23.86 -15.36
C ASP A 159 -11.84 22.43 -15.54
N LYS A 160 -12.34 22.15 -16.73
CA LYS A 160 -12.89 20.83 -17.09
C LYS A 160 -11.85 19.70 -17.09
N SER A 161 -10.56 20.03 -17.15
CA SER A 161 -9.49 19.03 -17.16
C SER A 161 -9.07 18.57 -15.76
N LEU A 162 -9.45 19.27 -14.69
CA LEU A 162 -9.08 18.88 -13.31
C LEU A 162 -9.69 17.54 -12.87
N PRO A 163 -10.98 17.25 -13.14
CA PRO A 163 -11.54 15.92 -12.87
C PRO A 163 -10.85 14.80 -13.65
N ALA A 164 -10.46 15.05 -14.91
CA ALA A 164 -9.70 14.10 -15.71
C ALA A 164 -8.30 13.85 -15.12
N LEU A 165 -7.62 14.91 -14.64
CA LEU A 165 -6.35 14.81 -13.92
C LEU A 165 -6.51 13.99 -12.63
N PHE A 166 -7.55 14.25 -11.84
CA PHE A 166 -7.81 13.52 -10.59
C PHE A 166 -8.10 12.04 -10.82
N TYR A 167 -8.90 11.71 -11.85
CA TYR A 167 -9.13 10.33 -12.28
C TYR A 167 -7.81 9.61 -12.65
N GLN A 168 -6.98 10.26 -13.48
CA GLN A 168 -5.70 9.70 -13.87
C GLN A 168 -4.71 9.62 -12.69
N PHE A 169 -4.81 10.53 -11.72
CA PHE A 169 -4.00 10.47 -10.50
C PHE A 169 -4.32 9.24 -9.67
N GLY A 170 -5.58 8.84 -9.54
CA GLY A 170 -5.96 7.57 -8.90
C GLY A 170 -5.28 6.36 -9.58
N ARG A 171 -5.33 6.30 -10.91
CA ARG A 171 -4.64 5.25 -11.70
C ARG A 171 -3.12 5.29 -11.50
N TYR A 172 -2.52 6.48 -11.50
CA TYR A 172 -1.10 6.67 -11.19
C TYR A 172 -0.74 6.13 -9.82
N LEU A 173 -1.56 6.38 -8.78
CA LEU A 173 -1.33 5.91 -7.43
C LEU A 173 -1.44 4.39 -7.35
N SER A 174 -2.42 3.74 -7.98
CA SER A 174 -2.49 2.27 -8.06
C SER A 174 -1.25 1.69 -8.74
N ILE A 175 -0.84 2.26 -9.88
CA ILE A 175 0.40 1.87 -10.58
C ILE A 175 1.64 2.17 -9.72
N SER A 176 1.63 3.14 -8.84
CA SER A 176 2.86 3.50 -8.10
C SER A 176 2.92 2.85 -6.71
N SER A 177 1.86 2.20 -6.26
CA SER A 177 1.76 1.63 -4.90
C SER A 177 1.88 0.11 -4.82
N THR A 178 1.69 -0.63 -5.92
CA THR A 178 1.80 -2.09 -5.89
C THR A 178 2.13 -2.72 -7.24
N ARG A 179 2.61 -3.96 -7.21
CA ARG A 179 2.86 -4.84 -8.37
C ARG A 179 2.54 -6.28 -7.96
N VAL A 180 2.27 -7.13 -8.95
CA VAL A 180 2.15 -8.58 -8.75
C VAL A 180 3.36 -9.10 -7.96
N GLY A 181 3.10 -9.83 -6.88
CA GLY A 181 4.13 -10.36 -5.97
C GLY A 181 4.51 -9.43 -4.80
N LEU A 182 3.95 -8.22 -4.75
CA LEU A 182 4.09 -7.30 -3.61
C LEU A 182 2.81 -7.31 -2.74
N LEU A 183 2.81 -6.48 -1.70
CA LEU A 183 1.64 -6.22 -0.87
C LEU A 183 0.69 -5.21 -1.56
N PRO A 184 -0.62 -5.26 -1.30
CA PRO A 184 -1.55 -4.24 -1.79
C PRO A 184 -1.31 -2.89 -1.08
N PRO A 185 -1.76 -1.77 -1.66
CA PRO A 185 -1.71 -0.46 -1.00
C PRO A 185 -2.50 -0.46 0.31
N ASN A 186 -1.87 0.04 1.38
CA ASN A 186 -2.52 0.22 2.69
C ASN A 186 -3.28 1.55 2.76
N LEU A 187 -3.67 2.00 3.97
CA LEU A 187 -4.34 3.30 4.19
C LEU A 187 -3.64 4.52 3.58
N GLN A 188 -2.33 4.45 3.33
CA GLN A 188 -1.53 5.53 2.74
C GLN A 188 -0.85 5.08 1.43
N GLY A 189 -1.34 3.99 0.82
CA GLY A 189 -0.73 3.38 -0.35
C GLY A 189 0.63 2.74 -0.02
N LEU A 190 1.70 3.47 -0.33
CA LEU A 190 3.09 3.13 -0.02
C LEU A 190 3.83 4.28 0.70
N TRP A 191 3.15 5.42 0.91
CA TRP A 191 3.81 6.69 1.25
C TRP A 191 3.48 7.13 2.67
N ALA A 192 4.45 6.95 3.57
CA ALA A 192 4.37 7.44 4.94
C ALA A 192 5.73 8.02 5.38
N ASN A 193 5.70 9.13 6.11
CA ASN A 193 6.91 9.75 6.68
C ASN A 193 7.02 9.57 8.21
N GLN A 194 6.00 9.00 8.84
CA GLN A 194 5.92 8.77 10.28
C GLN A 194 6.21 7.31 10.61
N ILE A 195 6.82 7.06 11.77
CA ILE A 195 6.96 5.70 12.31
C ILE A 195 5.62 5.20 12.82
N ASN A 196 4.92 6.04 13.57
CA ASN A 196 3.57 5.80 14.07
C ASN A 196 2.59 6.56 13.18
N THR A 197 2.14 5.90 12.11
CA THR A 197 1.16 6.45 11.18
C THR A 197 -0.25 6.43 11.78
N PRO A 198 -1.14 7.36 11.36
CA PRO A 198 -2.57 7.27 11.66
C PRO A 198 -3.12 5.88 11.33
N TRP A 199 -3.80 5.26 12.30
CA TRP A 199 -4.31 3.88 12.23
C TRP A 199 -3.24 2.86 11.80
N ASN A 200 -1.99 3.05 12.23
CA ASN A 200 -0.85 2.19 11.92
C ASN A 200 -0.54 1.99 10.42
N GLY A 201 -1.18 2.76 9.52
CA GLY A 201 -1.10 2.49 8.08
C GLY A 201 -1.48 1.05 7.77
N ASP A 202 -2.44 0.51 8.51
CA ASP A 202 -2.86 -0.89 8.40
C ASP A 202 -3.72 -1.13 7.16
N TYR A 203 -4.28 -2.33 7.09
CA TYR A 203 -5.34 -2.66 6.16
C TYR A 203 -6.67 -2.65 6.89
N HIS A 204 -7.40 -1.54 6.74
CA HIS A 204 -8.76 -1.39 7.25
C HIS A 204 -9.77 -2.07 6.31
N LEU A 205 -10.56 -2.98 6.86
CA LEU A 205 -11.37 -3.98 6.18
C LEU A 205 -12.88 -3.69 6.20
N ASP A 206 -13.30 -2.57 6.76
CA ASP A 206 -14.70 -2.16 6.81
C ASP A 206 -15.02 -0.99 5.86
N VAL A 207 -14.09 -0.62 4.98
CA VAL A 207 -14.30 0.09 3.70
C VAL A 207 -12.98 0.36 2.96
N ASN A 208 -11.88 0.64 3.67
CA ASN A 208 -10.73 1.35 3.09
C ASN A 208 -9.94 0.51 2.09
N ILE A 209 -9.55 -0.72 2.44
CA ILE A 209 -8.82 -1.58 1.50
C ILE A 209 -9.71 -1.96 0.30
N GLN A 210 -11.01 -2.10 0.53
CA GLN A 210 -11.98 -2.36 -0.54
C GLN A 210 -12.02 -1.18 -1.51
N MET A 211 -12.10 0.05 -0.97
CA MET A 211 -12.07 1.29 -1.74
C MET A 211 -10.78 1.43 -2.55
N ASN A 212 -9.63 1.05 -2.00
CA ASN A 212 -8.37 1.04 -2.73
C ASN A 212 -8.43 0.15 -4.00
N GLN A 213 -9.24 -0.90 -4.00
CA GLN A 213 -9.37 -1.83 -5.13
C GLN A 213 -10.52 -1.52 -6.10
N TRP A 214 -11.56 -0.77 -5.69
CA TRP A 214 -12.69 -0.43 -6.56
C TRP A 214 -12.30 0.10 -7.95
N PRO A 215 -11.31 1.00 -8.10
CA PRO A 215 -10.99 1.53 -9.42
C PRO A 215 -10.18 0.56 -10.28
N VAL A 216 -9.57 -0.50 -9.72
CA VAL A 216 -8.52 -1.27 -10.40
C VAL A 216 -9.04 -1.99 -11.64
N GLU A 217 -10.17 -2.69 -11.51
CA GLU A 217 -10.75 -3.44 -12.64
C GLU A 217 -11.31 -2.48 -13.71
N VAL A 218 -12.19 -1.57 -13.30
CA VAL A 218 -12.88 -0.63 -14.21
C VAL A 218 -11.93 0.37 -14.89
N SER A 219 -10.73 0.58 -14.35
CA SER A 219 -9.70 1.46 -14.93
C SER A 219 -8.58 0.70 -15.68
N ASN A 220 -8.84 -0.57 -16.01
CA ASN A 220 -7.99 -1.44 -16.83
C ASN A 220 -6.60 -1.68 -16.23
N LEU A 221 -6.56 -1.97 -14.92
CA LEU A 221 -5.37 -2.27 -14.14
C LEU A 221 -5.48 -3.61 -13.40
N SER A 222 -6.29 -4.53 -13.91
CA SER A 222 -6.71 -5.79 -13.29
C SER A 222 -5.60 -6.57 -12.57
N GLU A 223 -4.38 -6.62 -13.12
CA GLU A 223 -3.25 -7.32 -12.49
C GLU A 223 -2.84 -6.75 -11.12
N LEU A 224 -3.22 -5.51 -10.80
CA LEU A 224 -2.91 -4.85 -9.52
C LEU A 224 -3.84 -5.27 -8.38
N ASN A 225 -4.88 -6.07 -8.65
CA ASN A 225 -5.75 -6.65 -7.63
C ASN A 225 -5.20 -7.98 -7.08
N LEU A 226 -4.31 -8.66 -7.82
CA LEU A 226 -3.69 -9.92 -7.41
C LEU A 226 -2.94 -9.85 -6.05
N PRO A 227 -2.24 -8.76 -5.70
CA PRO A 227 -1.70 -8.56 -4.34
C PRO A 227 -2.73 -8.68 -3.21
N LEU A 228 -3.98 -8.22 -3.40
CA LEU A 228 -5.03 -8.37 -2.40
C LEU A 228 -5.36 -9.86 -2.19
N ALA A 229 -5.49 -10.63 -3.27
CA ALA A 229 -5.77 -12.05 -3.19
C ALA A 229 -4.71 -12.81 -2.36
N GLU A 230 -3.44 -12.44 -2.54
CA GLU A 230 -2.34 -13.05 -1.78
C GLU A 230 -2.28 -12.60 -0.32
N LEU A 231 -2.63 -11.34 -0.02
CA LEU A 231 -2.81 -10.89 1.37
C LEU A 231 -3.92 -11.70 2.06
N VAL A 232 -5.09 -11.83 1.42
CA VAL A 232 -6.24 -12.59 1.95
C VAL A 232 -5.86 -14.05 2.15
N ARG A 233 -5.26 -14.69 1.14
CA ARG A 233 -4.78 -16.07 1.23
C ARG A 233 -3.84 -16.28 2.41
N GLY A 234 -2.94 -15.32 2.66
CA GLY A 234 -1.99 -15.36 3.77
C GLY A 234 -2.63 -15.32 5.15
N MET A 235 -3.81 -14.71 5.30
CA MET A 235 -4.49 -14.58 6.60
C MET A 235 -5.56 -15.65 6.88
N VAL A 236 -5.98 -16.45 5.90
CA VAL A 236 -7.06 -17.45 6.08
C VAL A 236 -6.81 -18.35 7.30
N LYS A 237 -5.61 -18.92 7.45
CA LYS A 237 -5.28 -19.80 8.61
C LYS A 237 -5.39 -19.08 9.96
N ASN A 238 -5.08 -17.79 10.02
CA ASN A 238 -5.26 -17.01 11.24
C ASN A 238 -6.74 -16.75 11.47
N GLY A 239 -7.50 -16.44 10.41
CA GLY A 239 -8.94 -16.26 10.48
C GLY A 239 -9.71 -17.52 10.88
N GLU A 240 -9.22 -18.71 10.54
CA GLU A 240 -9.76 -20.00 11.01
C GLU A 240 -9.57 -20.14 12.53
N ARG A 241 -8.39 -19.77 13.04
CA ARG A 241 -8.12 -19.75 14.49
C ARG A 241 -9.00 -18.72 15.20
N THR A 242 -9.18 -17.55 14.61
CA THR A 242 -10.09 -16.51 15.15
C THR A 242 -11.54 -17.00 15.17
N ALA A 243 -12.04 -17.59 14.07
CA ALA A 243 -13.38 -18.15 14.00
C ALA A 243 -13.63 -19.17 15.12
N LYS A 244 -12.66 -20.06 15.36
CA LYS A 244 -12.74 -21.05 16.42
C LYS A 244 -12.69 -20.44 17.82
N ALA A 245 -11.78 -19.49 18.07
CA ALA A 245 -11.55 -18.94 19.40
C ALA A 245 -12.68 -18.02 19.88
N TYR A 246 -13.24 -17.19 18.99
CA TYR A 246 -14.22 -16.16 19.36
C TYR A 246 -15.67 -16.60 19.15
N TYR A 247 -15.92 -17.48 18.18
CA TYR A 247 -17.28 -17.89 17.79
C TYR A 247 -17.53 -19.39 17.93
N ASN A 248 -16.48 -20.18 18.20
CA ASN A 248 -16.52 -21.64 18.10
C ASN A 248 -17.10 -22.12 16.75
N ALA A 249 -16.87 -21.36 15.70
CA ALA A 249 -17.44 -21.57 14.36
C ALA A 249 -16.44 -22.23 13.41
N ASP A 250 -16.97 -22.88 12.37
CA ASP A 250 -16.18 -23.34 11.23
C ASP A 250 -15.84 -22.18 10.28
N GLY A 251 -14.98 -22.41 9.28
CA GLY A 251 -14.61 -21.39 8.30
C GLY A 251 -13.58 -20.39 8.82
N TRP A 252 -13.51 -19.20 8.22
CA TRP A 252 -12.58 -18.13 8.63
C TRP A 252 -13.25 -16.76 8.68
N ILE A 253 -12.78 -15.90 9.58
CA ILE A 253 -13.21 -14.50 9.72
C ILE A 253 -11.99 -13.58 9.86
N ALA A 254 -12.15 -12.35 9.38
CA ALA A 254 -11.35 -11.18 9.75
C ALA A 254 -12.31 -10.03 10.06
N HIS A 255 -11.95 -9.19 11.02
CA HIS A 255 -12.77 -8.09 11.51
C HIS A 255 -12.41 -6.78 10.78
N VAL A 256 -12.19 -5.69 11.52
CA VAL A 256 -11.94 -4.35 10.94
C VAL A 256 -10.52 -4.15 10.46
N ILE A 257 -9.52 -4.81 11.05
CA ILE A 257 -8.12 -4.54 10.74
C ILE A 257 -7.35 -5.81 10.41
N THR A 258 -6.41 -5.70 9.50
CA THR A 258 -5.35 -6.69 9.31
C THR A 258 -4.01 -6.03 9.01
N ASN A 259 -2.96 -6.85 9.03
CA ASN A 259 -1.60 -6.42 8.76
C ASN A 259 -0.81 -7.53 8.05
N VAL A 260 0.45 -7.24 7.75
CA VAL A 260 1.33 -8.17 7.01
C VAL A 260 1.66 -9.47 7.78
N TRP A 261 1.31 -9.53 9.07
CA TRP A 261 1.45 -10.69 9.95
C TRP A 261 0.16 -11.50 10.08
N GLY A 262 -0.92 -11.08 9.40
CA GLY A 262 -2.20 -11.78 9.34
C GLY A 262 -3.03 -11.65 10.60
N PHE A 263 -3.05 -10.46 11.21
CA PHE A 263 -4.00 -10.15 12.30
C PHE A 263 -5.44 -10.24 11.80
N THR A 264 -6.28 -11.01 12.49
CA THR A 264 -7.68 -11.26 12.12
C THR A 264 -8.65 -11.13 13.29
N GLU A 265 -8.15 -10.89 14.49
CA GLU A 265 -8.92 -10.77 15.74
C GLU A 265 -9.77 -9.50 15.75
N PRO A 266 -10.78 -9.40 16.65
CA PRO A 266 -11.50 -8.14 16.86
C PRO A 266 -10.56 -7.00 17.25
N GLY A 267 -10.91 -5.79 16.86
CA GLY A 267 -10.20 -4.58 17.28
C GLY A 267 -10.31 -4.30 18.78
N GLU A 268 -9.52 -3.35 19.28
CA GLU A 268 -9.35 -3.13 20.72
C GLU A 268 -10.61 -2.58 21.42
N SER A 269 -11.55 -2.00 20.66
CA SER A 269 -12.86 -1.59 21.17
C SER A 269 -13.98 -2.29 20.42
N ALA A 270 -14.96 -2.77 21.16
CA ALA A 270 -16.12 -3.44 20.60
C ALA A 270 -17.05 -2.50 19.79
N SER A 271 -16.92 -1.17 19.93
CA SER A 271 -17.74 -0.19 19.19
C SER A 271 -17.45 -0.13 17.68
N TRP A 272 -16.26 -0.58 17.29
CA TRP A 272 -15.84 -0.66 15.88
C TRP A 272 -15.27 -2.05 15.58
N GLY A 273 -14.39 -2.56 16.44
CA GLY A 273 -13.59 -3.77 16.24
C GLY A 273 -14.38 -5.08 16.19
N ALA A 274 -15.63 -5.09 16.67
CA ALA A 274 -16.52 -6.25 16.62
C ALA A 274 -17.29 -6.39 15.29
N SER A 275 -16.92 -5.64 14.24
CA SER A 275 -17.51 -5.80 12.91
C SER A 275 -17.17 -7.16 12.31
N ASN A 276 -18.19 -7.96 12.03
CA ASN A 276 -18.02 -9.32 11.50
C ASN A 276 -18.04 -9.36 9.95
N ALA A 277 -17.96 -8.21 9.27
CA ALA A 277 -18.14 -8.10 7.81
C ALA A 277 -16.84 -8.19 6.99
N GLY A 278 -15.67 -8.05 7.61
CA GLY A 278 -14.39 -7.88 6.91
C GLY A 278 -14.07 -9.01 5.94
N SER A 279 -14.16 -10.28 6.39
CA SER A 279 -13.91 -11.45 5.53
C SER A 279 -14.86 -11.55 4.34
N GLY A 280 -16.16 -11.31 4.54
CA GLY A 280 -17.16 -11.36 3.48
C GLY A 280 -16.94 -10.26 2.44
N TRP A 281 -16.66 -9.03 2.88
CA TRP A 281 -16.43 -7.92 1.95
C TRP A 281 -15.14 -8.09 1.15
N LEU A 282 -14.06 -8.58 1.77
CA LEU A 282 -12.85 -8.95 1.03
C LEU A 282 -13.14 -9.99 -0.06
N CYS A 283 -13.99 -10.99 0.23
CA CYS A 283 -14.39 -11.98 -0.77
C CYS A 283 -15.13 -11.36 -1.97
N ASN A 284 -15.87 -10.25 -1.79
CA ASN A 284 -16.47 -9.53 -2.91
C ASN A 284 -15.39 -8.94 -3.84
N ASN A 285 -14.35 -8.29 -3.29
CA ASN A 285 -13.27 -7.77 -4.14
C ASN A 285 -12.51 -8.87 -4.90
N LEU A 286 -12.34 -10.06 -4.29
CA LEU A 286 -11.74 -11.21 -4.98
C LEU A 286 -12.67 -11.76 -6.07
N TRP A 287 -13.96 -11.85 -5.80
CA TRP A 287 -14.96 -12.25 -6.78
C TRP A 287 -15.01 -11.28 -7.96
N ASP A 288 -14.96 -9.97 -7.71
CA ASP A 288 -14.97 -8.95 -8.75
C ASP A 288 -13.83 -9.16 -9.74
N HIS A 289 -12.61 -9.47 -9.29
CA HIS A 289 -11.51 -9.79 -10.19
C HIS A 289 -11.85 -10.94 -11.15
N TYR A 290 -12.46 -12.01 -10.64
CA TYR A 290 -12.94 -13.09 -11.49
C TYR A 290 -14.05 -12.62 -12.43
N ALA A 291 -15.02 -11.84 -11.96
CA ALA A 291 -16.15 -11.37 -12.76
C ALA A 291 -15.69 -10.49 -13.93
N PHE A 292 -14.64 -9.67 -13.74
CA PHE A 292 -14.05 -8.85 -14.80
C PHE A 292 -13.15 -9.64 -15.76
N SER A 293 -12.35 -10.59 -15.25
CA SER A 293 -11.35 -11.31 -16.05
C SER A 293 -11.89 -12.57 -16.74
N GLY A 294 -12.90 -13.23 -16.15
CA GLY A 294 -13.36 -14.56 -16.54
C GLY A 294 -12.33 -15.68 -16.29
N ASP A 295 -11.24 -15.42 -15.55
CA ASP A 295 -10.16 -16.38 -15.34
C ASP A 295 -10.59 -17.51 -14.38
N LYS A 296 -10.84 -18.69 -14.95
CA LYS A 296 -11.25 -19.87 -14.19
C LYS A 296 -10.14 -20.47 -13.33
N GLU A 297 -8.87 -20.29 -13.68
CA GLU A 297 -7.76 -20.76 -12.84
C GLU A 297 -7.60 -19.85 -11.62
N TYR A 298 -7.73 -18.54 -11.81
CA TYR A 298 -7.85 -17.61 -10.69
C TYR A 298 -9.03 -17.97 -9.78
N LEU A 299 -10.23 -18.18 -10.35
CA LEU A 299 -11.42 -18.59 -9.57
C LEU A 299 -11.16 -19.86 -8.77
N LYS A 300 -10.60 -20.91 -9.39
CA LYS A 300 -10.23 -22.15 -8.68
C LYS A 300 -9.29 -21.86 -7.50
N SER A 301 -8.35 -20.93 -7.68
CA SER A 301 -7.39 -20.56 -6.64
C SER A 301 -8.02 -19.83 -5.46
N ILE A 302 -9.05 -19.00 -5.68
CA ILE A 302 -9.72 -18.22 -4.63
C ILE A 302 -10.95 -18.92 -4.07
N TYR A 303 -11.58 -19.84 -4.78
CA TYR A 303 -12.83 -20.48 -4.35
C TYR A 303 -12.78 -21.09 -2.94
N PRO A 304 -11.69 -21.76 -2.49
CA PRO A 304 -11.57 -22.20 -1.10
C PRO A 304 -11.65 -21.06 -0.07
N ILE A 305 -11.14 -19.87 -0.42
CA ILE A 305 -11.21 -18.66 0.41
C ILE A 305 -12.66 -18.21 0.53
N LEU A 306 -13.37 -18.06 -0.59
CA LEU A 306 -14.78 -17.63 -0.61
C LEU A 306 -15.66 -18.62 0.16
N LYS A 307 -15.47 -19.92 -0.11
CA LYS A 307 -16.18 -21.00 0.57
C LYS A 307 -15.95 -20.95 2.07
N GLY A 308 -14.70 -20.78 2.51
CA GLY A 308 -14.36 -20.71 3.93
C GLY A 308 -15.01 -19.53 4.66
N SER A 309 -15.11 -18.36 4.02
CA SER A 309 -15.81 -17.21 4.62
C SER A 309 -17.33 -17.45 4.67
N ALA A 310 -17.92 -18.01 3.62
CA ALA A 310 -19.33 -18.40 3.62
C ALA A 310 -19.66 -19.46 4.69
N GLN A 311 -18.75 -20.43 4.90
CA GLN A 311 -18.87 -21.42 5.98
C GLN A 311 -18.89 -20.79 7.36
N PHE A 312 -18.07 -19.75 7.59
CA PHE A 312 -18.11 -18.99 8.83
C PHE A 312 -19.47 -18.35 9.06
N TYR A 313 -19.99 -17.59 8.10
CA TYR A 313 -21.32 -16.98 8.27
C TYR A 313 -22.40 -18.04 8.50
N ASN A 314 -22.39 -19.14 7.74
CA ASN A 314 -23.35 -20.23 7.95
C ASN A 314 -23.26 -20.85 9.37
N SER A 315 -22.06 -20.91 9.96
CA SER A 315 -21.84 -21.46 11.29
C SER A 315 -22.08 -20.46 12.43
N ALA A 316 -21.89 -19.17 12.19
CA ALA A 316 -21.89 -18.13 13.22
C ALA A 316 -23.21 -17.34 13.31
N LEU A 317 -24.04 -17.38 12.27
CA LEU A 317 -25.35 -16.72 12.29
C LEU A 317 -26.25 -17.33 13.37
N ILE A 318 -26.96 -16.47 14.10
CA ILE A 318 -27.94 -16.87 15.11
C ILE A 318 -29.33 -16.36 14.74
N LYS A 319 -30.37 -16.98 15.30
CA LYS A 319 -31.76 -16.54 15.07
C LYS A 319 -32.08 -15.32 15.94
N ASP A 320 -32.49 -14.21 15.33
CA ASP A 320 -33.06 -13.08 16.08
C ASP A 320 -34.38 -13.51 16.75
N PRO A 321 -34.51 -13.40 18.09
CA PRO A 321 -35.72 -13.79 18.79
C PRO A 321 -36.97 -13.00 18.36
N LYS A 322 -36.80 -11.78 17.81
CA LYS A 322 -37.93 -10.93 17.43
C LYS A 322 -38.44 -11.24 16.01
N THR A 323 -37.55 -11.28 15.03
CA THR A 323 -37.91 -11.47 13.61
C THR A 323 -37.83 -12.91 13.13
N GLY A 324 -37.04 -13.74 13.81
CA GLY A 324 -36.72 -15.09 13.39
C GLY A 324 -35.71 -15.18 12.23
N TRP A 325 -35.14 -14.07 11.78
CA TRP A 325 -34.09 -14.05 10.76
C TRP A 325 -32.76 -14.54 11.32
N LEU A 326 -31.92 -15.09 10.44
CA LEU A 326 -30.52 -15.37 10.75
C LEU A 326 -29.72 -14.06 10.68
N VAL A 327 -29.05 -13.71 11.77
CA VAL A 327 -28.33 -12.43 11.94
C VAL A 327 -26.96 -12.65 12.56
N THR A 328 -26.04 -11.71 12.29
CA THR A 328 -24.74 -11.65 12.96
C THR A 328 -24.88 -11.00 14.34
N ALA A 329 -24.28 -11.58 15.37
CA ALA A 329 -24.27 -11.00 16.71
C ALA A 329 -23.10 -11.54 17.56
N PRO A 330 -22.52 -10.72 18.46
CA PRO A 330 -22.59 -9.26 18.45
C PRO A 330 -21.92 -8.69 17.19
N SER A 331 -22.42 -7.57 16.67
CA SER A 331 -21.78 -6.83 15.58
C SER A 331 -22.13 -5.35 15.68
N VAL A 332 -21.51 -4.52 14.84
CA VAL A 332 -21.74 -3.07 14.75
C VAL A 332 -22.13 -2.67 13.33
N SER A 333 -22.74 -1.49 13.18
CA SER A 333 -22.85 -0.76 11.89
C SER A 333 -21.68 0.23 11.89
N PRO A 334 -20.53 -0.09 11.26
CA PRO A 334 -19.29 0.66 11.46
C PRO A 334 -19.42 2.13 11.02
N GLU A 335 -18.99 3.13 11.80
CA GLU A 335 -18.62 3.13 13.23
C GLU A 335 -19.65 3.96 14.02
N ASN A 336 -20.93 3.62 13.86
CA ASN A 336 -22.02 4.43 14.36
C ASN A 336 -22.44 4.05 15.80
N SER A 337 -23.17 4.95 16.44
CA SER A 337 -23.88 4.70 17.68
C SER A 337 -25.38 4.98 17.53
N PHE A 338 -26.20 4.36 18.37
CA PHE A 338 -27.63 4.54 18.42
C PHE A 338 -28.10 4.78 19.85
N TYR A 339 -29.22 5.49 19.99
CA TYR A 339 -29.83 5.78 21.30
C TYR A 339 -30.67 4.60 21.80
N LEU A 340 -30.51 4.29 23.08
CA LEU A 340 -31.35 3.37 23.83
C LEU A 340 -32.54 4.12 24.44
N PRO A 341 -33.63 3.43 24.84
CA PRO A 341 -34.80 4.05 25.47
C PRO A 341 -34.49 4.86 26.73
N ASN A 342 -33.36 4.59 27.39
CA ASN A 342 -32.89 5.31 28.57
C ASN A 342 -32.06 6.57 28.23
N GLY A 343 -31.98 6.95 26.95
CA GLY A 343 -31.23 8.12 26.47
C GLY A 343 -29.71 7.92 26.35
N LYS A 344 -29.17 6.75 26.74
CA LYS A 344 -27.75 6.41 26.55
C LYS A 344 -27.49 5.91 25.13
N THR A 345 -26.23 5.89 24.72
CA THR A 345 -25.81 5.34 23.42
C THR A 345 -25.27 3.92 23.54
N ALA A 346 -25.40 3.15 22.46
CA ALA A 346 -24.75 1.86 22.23
C ALA A 346 -24.31 1.75 20.77
N SER A 347 -23.39 0.85 20.46
CA SER A 347 -22.91 0.60 19.09
C SER A 347 -23.06 -0.85 18.65
N ILE A 348 -23.27 -1.77 19.60
CA ILE A 348 -23.33 -3.21 19.35
C ILE A 348 -24.79 -3.65 19.34
N SER A 349 -25.17 -4.41 18.32
CA SER A 349 -26.52 -4.97 18.18
C SER A 349 -26.51 -6.34 17.51
N MET A 350 -27.69 -6.97 17.47
CA MET A 350 -27.95 -8.14 16.64
C MET A 350 -28.40 -7.66 15.25
N GLY A 351 -27.76 -8.18 14.20
CA GLY A 351 -28.09 -7.86 12.81
C GLY A 351 -28.03 -6.36 12.47
N PRO A 352 -26.94 -5.65 12.79
CA PRO A 352 -26.78 -4.26 12.35
C PRO A 352 -26.86 -4.17 10.82
N THR A 353 -27.48 -3.11 10.33
CA THR A 353 -27.61 -2.76 8.91
C THR A 353 -27.11 -1.37 8.63
#